data_AF-A0A650GEK3-F1
#
_entry.id   AF-A0A650GEK3-F1
#
_cell.length_a   1.000
_cell.length_b   1.000
_cell.length_c   1.000
_cell.angle_alpha   90.00
_cell.angle_beta   90.00
_cell.angle_gamma   90.00
#
_symmetry.space_group_name_H-M   'P 1'
#
loop_
_entity.id
_entity.type
_entity.pdbx_description
1 polymer ?
#
loop_
_entity_poly.entity_id
_entity_poly.type
_entity_poly.pdbx_seq_one_letter_code
_entity_poly.pdbx_strand_id
1 'polypeptide(L)'
;MLINALYLDGDALASYIASAEGGLRRSGSARSKGGHGFGGAAGFPGARLEARSDSEDESTLNVDDHDASRLQRLIAAGRAKPEEHEWREVLEPDTEFPSTGTGTLIDWECEVYVPESIAPVANQGEFKEALKTMETLMPQARALGLDMEGLPDAAEMSAVAGFLENVDVALVVVSEDMNGSDWKIVGSLNNQWIAPGASFDGYARIVAKVKRTIPAGSFYPLLSLPGMNVNSRAERRRQEREGPANDADKELFLEGPLLIVDYLAIYT
;
A
#
# COMPACT_ATOMS: atom_id res chain seq x y z
N MET A 1 9.95 -8.43 -15.37
CA MET A 1 9.36 -8.85 -14.09
C MET A 1 7.87 -8.78 -14.24
N LEU A 2 7.10 -9.75 -13.74
CA LEU A 2 5.65 -9.61 -13.62
C LEU A 2 5.41 -9.14 -12.18
N ILE A 3 4.60 -8.09 -11.98
CA ILE A 3 4.29 -7.55 -10.66
C ILE A 3 2.81 -7.81 -10.39
N ASN A 4 2.51 -8.45 -9.27
CA ASN A 4 1.17 -8.50 -8.71
C ASN A 4 1.14 -7.66 -7.42
N ALA A 5 0.60 -6.45 -7.50
CA ALA A 5 0.57 -5.53 -6.37
C ALA A 5 -0.59 -5.85 -5.41
N LEU A 6 -0.24 -6.13 -4.15
CA LEU A 6 -1.17 -6.23 -3.02
C LEU A 6 -1.55 -4.84 -2.50
N TYR A 7 -0.61 -3.91 -2.58
CA TYR A 7 -0.79 -2.49 -2.27
C TYR A 7 0.01 -1.64 -3.26
N LEU A 8 -0.57 -0.56 -3.77
CA LEU A 8 0.14 0.41 -4.62
C LEU A 8 -0.46 1.81 -4.49
N ASP A 9 0.29 2.72 -3.87
CA ASP A 9 -0.09 4.13 -3.78
C ASP A 9 0.11 4.82 -5.14
N GLY A 10 -0.97 4.94 -5.90
CA GLY A 10 -0.94 5.50 -7.25
C GLY A 10 -0.54 6.98 -7.30
N ASP A 11 -0.90 7.76 -6.28
CA ASP A 11 -0.57 9.20 -6.20
C ASP A 11 0.92 9.40 -5.90
N ALA A 12 1.44 8.63 -4.94
CA ALA A 12 2.87 8.62 -4.64
C ALA A 12 3.68 8.11 -5.84
N LEU A 13 3.23 7.05 -6.51
CA LEU A 13 3.86 6.48 -7.69
C LEU A 13 3.98 7.51 -8.81
N ALA A 14 2.89 8.22 -9.11
CA ALA A 14 2.88 9.27 -10.12
C ALA A 14 3.90 10.37 -9.78
N SER A 15 3.98 10.76 -8.51
CA SER A 15 4.92 11.77 -8.03
C SER A 15 6.38 11.32 -8.15
N TYR A 16 6.69 10.08 -7.75
CA TYR A 16 8.06 9.54 -7.85
C TYR A 16 8.52 9.36 -9.30
N ILE A 17 7.66 8.85 -10.17
CA ILE A 17 7.98 8.70 -11.60
C ILE A 17 8.20 10.06 -12.25
N ALA A 18 7.36 11.05 -11.93
CA ALA A 18 7.55 12.40 -12.44
C ALA A 18 8.93 12.96 -12.05
N SER A 19 9.37 12.69 -10.82
CA SER A 19 10.70 13.10 -10.34
C SER A 19 11.84 12.33 -11.02
N ALA A 20 11.69 11.01 -11.19
CA ALA A 20 12.73 10.15 -11.77
C ALA A 20 12.89 10.37 -13.29
N GLU A 21 11.78 10.64 -14.01
CA GLU A 21 11.77 10.79 -15.47
C GLU A 21 11.80 12.26 -15.95
N GLY A 22 11.80 13.23 -15.03
CA GLY A 22 11.80 14.66 -15.37
C GLY A 22 10.45 15.20 -15.88
N GLY A 23 9.33 14.54 -15.56
CA GLY A 23 7.97 14.99 -15.86
C GLY A 23 6.95 13.84 -15.95
N LEU A 24 5.65 14.16 -15.77
CA LEU A 24 4.56 13.19 -15.91
C LEU A 24 4.24 12.92 -17.39
N ARG A 25 4.59 11.73 -17.89
CA ARG A 25 4.00 11.20 -19.13
C ARG A 25 2.60 10.66 -18.84
N ARG A 26 1.57 11.53 -18.90
CA ARG A 26 0.17 11.13 -18.64
C ARG A 26 -0.51 10.39 -19.78
N SER A 27 -0.09 10.59 -21.03
CA SER A 27 -0.63 9.85 -22.17
C SER A 27 0.32 9.95 -23.37
N GLY A 28 0.41 8.87 -24.13
CA GLY A 28 1.05 8.85 -25.44
C GLY A 28 0.00 8.59 -26.49
N SER A 29 -0.24 9.54 -27.41
CA SER A 29 -1.05 9.28 -28.59
C SER A 29 -0.16 8.77 -29.72
N ALA A 30 -0.33 7.51 -30.09
CA ALA A 30 0.31 6.95 -31.27
C ALA A 30 -0.59 7.22 -32.48
N ARG A 31 -0.17 8.13 -33.38
CA ARG A 31 -0.83 8.34 -34.67
C ARG A 31 -0.12 7.52 -35.75
N SER A 32 -0.68 6.37 -36.13
CA SER A 32 -0.20 5.60 -37.28
C SER A 32 -0.97 6.00 -38.54
N LYS A 33 -0.29 6.58 -39.54
CA LYS A 33 -0.89 6.82 -40.86
C LYS A 33 -0.65 5.59 -41.75
N GLY A 34 -1.64 4.69 -41.82
CA GLY A 34 -1.64 3.58 -42.78
C GLY A 34 -2.21 4.01 -44.13
N GLY A 35 -1.40 4.57 -45.02
CA GLY A 35 -1.82 4.85 -46.39
C GLY A 35 -1.64 3.64 -47.29
N HIS A 36 -2.71 2.88 -47.58
CA HIS A 36 -2.74 1.93 -48.70
C HIS A 36 -3.29 2.64 -49.95
N GLY A 37 -2.40 3.30 -50.68
CA GLY A 37 -2.71 3.85 -52.00
C GLY A 37 -2.70 2.76 -53.06
N PHE A 38 -3.85 2.15 -53.36
CA PHE A 38 -3.98 1.25 -54.51
C PHE A 38 -4.24 2.09 -55.78
N GLY A 39 -3.18 2.61 -56.38
CA GLY A 39 -3.23 3.34 -57.65
C GLY A 39 -3.38 2.39 -58.84
N GLY A 40 -4.61 2.01 -59.17
CA GLY A 40 -4.96 1.30 -60.41
C GLY A 40 -5.59 2.26 -61.42
N ALA A 41 -4.82 2.77 -62.37
CA ALA A 41 -5.35 3.58 -63.47
C ALA A 41 -5.91 2.67 -64.59
N ALA A 42 -7.21 2.38 -64.53
CA ALA A 42 -7.95 1.85 -65.68
C ALA A 42 -8.54 3.02 -66.47
N GLY A 43 -7.94 3.32 -67.62
CA GLY A 43 -8.39 4.39 -68.50
C GLY A 43 -9.69 4.01 -69.23
N PHE A 44 -10.75 4.79 -69.02
CA PHE A 44 -11.91 4.90 -69.91
C PHE A 44 -11.97 6.33 -70.46
N PRO A 45 -12.09 6.53 -71.79
CA PRO A 45 -12.17 7.87 -72.36
C PRO A 45 -13.59 8.41 -72.20
N GLY A 46 -13.82 9.30 -71.22
CA GLY A 46 -15.09 10.03 -71.18
C GLY A 46 -15.50 10.72 -69.88
N ALA A 47 -14.90 10.42 -68.72
CA ALA A 47 -15.28 11.11 -67.48
C ALA A 47 -14.11 11.15 -66.48
N ARG A 48 -13.55 12.34 -66.24
CA ARG A 48 -12.72 12.59 -65.05
C ARG A 48 -13.67 12.92 -63.90
N LEU A 49 -14.02 11.92 -63.11
CA LEU A 49 -14.62 12.11 -61.80
C LEU A 49 -13.48 11.89 -60.77
N GLU A 50 -12.92 12.98 -60.23
CA GLU A 50 -12.03 12.88 -59.07
C GLU A 50 -12.89 12.67 -57.82
N ALA A 51 -13.18 11.41 -57.52
CA ALA A 51 -13.68 11.01 -56.21
C ALA A 51 -12.48 10.70 -55.31
N ARG A 52 -11.96 11.71 -54.60
CA ARG A 52 -11.13 11.47 -53.41
C ARG A 52 -12.07 11.10 -52.26
N SER A 53 -12.17 9.81 -52.00
CA SER A 53 -12.67 9.31 -50.72
C SER A 53 -11.50 9.28 -49.74
N ASP A 54 -11.19 10.41 -49.11
CA ASP A 54 -10.33 10.43 -47.93
C ASP A 54 -11.16 9.89 -46.77
N SER A 55 -10.96 8.62 -46.41
CA SER A 55 -11.39 8.08 -45.12
C SER A 55 -10.20 8.23 -44.17
N GLU A 56 -10.27 9.24 -43.31
CA GLU A 56 -9.37 9.33 -42.15
C GLU A 56 -9.96 8.43 -41.05
N ASP A 57 -9.43 7.21 -40.93
CA ASP A 57 -9.64 6.41 -39.72
C ASP A 57 -8.72 6.97 -38.61
N GLU A 58 -9.29 7.82 -37.77
CA GLU A 58 -8.65 8.27 -36.54
C GLU A 58 -8.79 7.18 -35.47
N SER A 59 -7.78 6.32 -35.38
CA SER A 59 -7.64 5.40 -34.25
C SER A 59 -6.85 6.08 -33.14
N THR A 60 -7.56 6.65 -32.17
CA THR A 60 -6.96 7.18 -30.94
C THR A 60 -6.75 6.04 -29.96
N LEU A 61 -5.54 5.49 -29.93
CA LEU A 61 -5.14 4.52 -28.90
C LEU A 61 -4.74 5.31 -27.64
N ASN A 62 -5.67 5.47 -26.70
CA ASN A 62 -5.33 5.91 -25.34
C ASN A 62 -4.76 4.69 -24.59
N VAL A 63 -3.44 4.60 -24.53
CA VAL A 63 -2.76 3.64 -23.66
C VAL A 63 -2.55 4.32 -22.32
N ASP A 64 -3.49 4.11 -21.41
CA ASP A 64 -3.24 4.40 -20.00
C ASP A 64 -2.27 3.34 -19.48
N ASP A 65 -1.08 3.80 -19.14
CA ASP A 65 -0.03 2.95 -18.61
C ASP A 65 -0.47 2.42 -17.24
N HIS A 66 -0.70 1.11 -17.15
CA HIS A 66 -1.16 0.47 -15.91
C HIS A 66 -0.16 0.71 -14.78
N ASP A 67 -0.65 0.92 -13.55
CA ASP A 67 0.23 1.29 -12.42
C ASP A 67 1.34 0.27 -12.12
N ALA A 68 1.13 -1.02 -12.43
CA ALA A 68 2.19 -2.03 -12.37
C ALA A 68 3.36 -1.74 -13.34
N SER A 69 3.08 -1.29 -14.57
CA SER A 69 4.11 -0.90 -15.54
C SER A 69 4.88 0.34 -15.08
N ARG A 70 4.16 1.30 -14.50
CA ARG A 70 4.73 2.50 -13.88
C ARG A 70 5.68 2.12 -12.73
N LEU A 71 5.25 1.24 -11.83
CA LEU A 71 6.09 0.74 -10.74
C LEU A 71 7.35 0.04 -11.25
N GLN A 72 7.23 -0.81 -12.28
CA GLN A 72 8.39 -1.45 -12.91
C GLN A 72 9.40 -0.44 -13.45
N ARG A 73 8.93 0.63 -14.10
CA ARG A 73 9.81 1.70 -14.57
C ARG A 73 10.49 2.43 -13.42
N LEU A 74 9.77 2.74 -12.35
CA LEU A 74 10.35 3.39 -11.18
C LEU A 74 11.46 2.54 -10.55
N ILE A 75 11.21 1.24 -10.35
CA ILE A 75 12.20 0.29 -9.84
C ILE A 75 13.42 0.24 -10.77
N ALA A 76 13.20 0.15 -12.08
CA ALA A 76 14.28 0.13 -13.07
C ALA A 76 15.11 1.42 -13.03
N ALA A 77 14.47 2.59 -12.91
CA ALA A 77 15.15 3.87 -12.79
C ALA A 77 15.97 3.96 -11.50
N GLY A 78 15.38 3.59 -10.36
CA GLY A 78 16.04 3.55 -9.06
C GLY A 78 17.29 2.67 -9.07
N ARG A 79 17.19 1.45 -9.63
CA ARG A 79 18.34 0.54 -9.75
C ARG A 79 19.40 1.01 -10.75
N ALA A 80 19.00 1.70 -11.80
CA ALA A 80 19.95 2.24 -12.78
C ALA A 80 20.78 3.41 -12.21
N LYS A 81 20.20 4.18 -11.29
CA LYS A 81 20.84 5.36 -10.69
C LYS A 81 20.53 5.50 -9.18
N PRO A 82 21.07 4.60 -8.35
CA PRO A 82 20.67 4.52 -6.95
C PRO A 82 21.00 5.79 -6.15
N GLU A 83 22.16 6.39 -6.37
CA GLU A 83 22.57 7.62 -5.67
C GLU A 83 21.73 8.85 -6.08
N GLU A 84 21.35 8.97 -7.36
CA GLU A 84 20.56 10.11 -7.86
C GLU A 84 19.13 10.09 -7.29
N HIS A 85 18.61 8.90 -7.03
CA HIS A 85 17.23 8.68 -6.59
C HIS A 85 17.11 8.33 -5.10
N GLU A 86 18.22 8.35 -4.35
CA GLU A 86 18.29 7.87 -2.96
C GLU A 86 17.61 6.49 -2.82
N TRP A 87 17.93 5.59 -3.76
CA TRP A 87 17.36 4.25 -3.87
C TRP A 87 18.33 3.21 -3.33
N ARG A 88 17.83 2.30 -2.49
CA ARG A 88 18.60 1.20 -1.91
C ARG A 88 17.86 -0.12 -2.09
N GLU A 89 18.43 -1.01 -2.89
CA GLU A 89 18.03 -2.42 -2.89
C GLU A 89 18.72 -3.10 -1.71
N VAL A 90 17.93 -3.59 -0.76
CA VAL A 90 18.43 -4.17 0.49
C VAL A 90 18.52 -5.68 0.33
N LEU A 91 19.72 -6.21 0.56
CA LEU A 91 20.01 -7.64 0.55
C LEU A 91 20.47 -8.12 1.92
N GLU A 92 21.11 -7.25 2.70
CA GLU A 92 21.60 -7.53 4.05
C GLU A 92 21.06 -6.49 5.06
N PRO A 93 19.86 -6.70 5.61
CA PRO A 93 19.22 -5.80 6.58
C PRO A 93 20.14 -5.31 7.71
N ASP A 94 20.91 -6.22 8.30
CA ASP A 94 21.75 -5.93 9.47
C ASP A 94 22.86 -4.91 9.20
N THR A 95 23.36 -4.84 7.98
CA THR A 95 24.44 -3.92 7.60
C THR A 95 23.91 -2.68 6.89
N GLU A 96 22.81 -2.82 6.14
CA GLU A 96 22.28 -1.76 5.29
C GLU A 96 21.29 -0.84 6.02
N PHE A 97 20.37 -1.37 6.82
CA PHE A 97 19.38 -0.56 7.52
C PHE A 97 19.98 0.44 8.53
N PRO A 98 21.02 0.10 9.32
CA PRO A 98 21.66 1.09 10.21
C PRO A 98 22.21 2.32 9.48
N SER A 99 22.60 2.16 8.21
CA SER A 99 23.14 3.22 7.36
C SER A 99 22.09 3.92 6.49
N THR A 100 20.82 3.53 6.61
CA THR A 100 19.72 4.03 5.79
C THR A 100 19.15 5.31 6.38
N GLY A 101 19.28 6.40 5.64
CA GLY A 101 18.82 7.72 6.05
C GLY A 101 17.32 7.93 5.83
N THR A 102 16.72 8.85 6.59
CA THR A 102 15.38 9.37 6.30
C THR A 102 15.32 9.91 4.87
N GLY A 103 14.27 9.53 4.15
CA GLY A 103 14.03 9.95 2.77
C GLY A 103 14.45 8.92 1.72
N THR A 104 15.30 7.95 2.09
CA THR A 104 15.73 6.85 1.21
C THR A 104 14.54 6.00 0.80
N LEU A 105 14.44 5.67 -0.49
CA LEU A 105 13.55 4.64 -1.01
C LEU A 105 14.26 3.29 -0.91
N ILE A 106 13.66 2.36 -0.18
CA ILE A 106 14.15 0.98 -0.07
C ILE A 106 13.35 0.06 -0.97
N ASP A 107 14.01 -0.96 -1.50
CA ASP A 107 13.44 -2.08 -2.25
C ASP A 107 13.94 -3.38 -1.61
N TRP A 108 13.06 -4.11 -0.94
CA TRP A 108 13.44 -5.20 -0.04
C TRP A 108 12.47 -6.39 -0.13
N GLU A 109 13.03 -7.59 -0.18
CA GLU A 109 12.30 -8.85 -0.15
C GLU A 109 12.21 -9.35 1.30
N CYS A 110 10.99 -9.63 1.76
CA CYS A 110 10.69 -9.83 3.18
C CYS A 110 9.41 -10.67 3.36
N GLU A 111 9.13 -11.04 4.60
CA GLU A 111 7.83 -11.54 5.02
C GLU A 111 7.00 -10.38 5.58
N VAL A 112 5.76 -10.24 5.11
CA VAL A 112 4.84 -9.19 5.55
C VAL A 112 3.67 -9.78 6.32
N TYR A 113 3.28 -9.12 7.41
CA TYR A 113 2.13 -9.52 8.20
C TYR A 113 1.40 -8.33 8.84
N VAL A 114 0.11 -8.52 9.16
CA VAL A 114 -0.67 -7.61 10.00
C VAL A 114 -0.62 -8.13 11.44
N PRO A 115 -0.14 -7.34 12.42
CA PRO A 115 -0.09 -7.82 13.80
C PRO A 115 -1.48 -8.16 14.36
N GLU A 116 -1.64 -9.34 14.94
CA GLU A 116 -2.92 -9.85 15.44
C GLU A 116 -3.59 -8.92 16.47
N SER A 117 -2.78 -8.30 17.32
CA SER A 117 -3.23 -7.38 18.38
C SER A 117 -4.00 -6.16 17.87
N ILE A 118 -3.83 -5.81 16.58
CA ILE A 118 -4.52 -4.69 15.94
C ILE A 118 -5.37 -5.12 14.73
N ALA A 119 -5.33 -6.39 14.32
CA ALA A 119 -6.07 -6.91 13.17
C ALA A 119 -7.59 -6.63 13.26
N PRO A 120 -8.28 -6.79 14.41
CA PRO A 120 -9.70 -6.48 14.53
C PRO A 120 -10.02 -5.00 14.27
N VAL A 121 -9.10 -4.12 14.67
CA VAL A 121 -9.26 -2.66 14.50
C VAL A 121 -8.86 -2.23 13.09
N ALA A 122 -7.96 -2.96 12.44
CA ALA A 122 -7.52 -2.68 11.08
C ALA A 122 -8.53 -3.18 10.02
N ASN A 123 -9.22 -4.30 10.29
CA ASN A 123 -10.30 -4.84 9.46
C ASN A 123 -11.67 -4.29 9.88
N GLN A 124 -11.79 -2.98 10.04
CA GLN A 124 -12.98 -2.32 10.61
C GLN A 124 -14.29 -2.73 9.94
N GLY A 125 -14.30 -2.90 8.61
CA GLY A 125 -15.50 -3.27 7.85
C GLY A 125 -16.04 -4.64 8.27
N GLU A 126 -15.18 -5.65 8.26
CA GLU A 126 -15.53 -7.03 8.63
C GLU A 126 -15.85 -7.12 10.14
N PHE A 127 -15.05 -6.47 10.98
CA PHE A 127 -15.28 -6.46 12.42
C PHE A 127 -16.59 -5.79 12.79
N LYS A 128 -16.94 -4.67 12.13
CA LYS A 128 -18.23 -4.00 12.28
C LYS A 128 -19.40 -4.89 11.85
N GLU A 129 -19.28 -5.59 10.73
CA GLU A 129 -20.31 -6.52 10.27
C GLU A 129 -20.49 -7.69 11.25
N ALA A 130 -19.39 -8.20 11.81
CA ALA A 130 -19.41 -9.20 12.86
C ALA A 130 -20.11 -8.68 14.13
N LEU A 131 -19.80 -7.47 14.60
CA LEU A 131 -20.46 -6.84 15.76
C LEU A 131 -21.98 -6.68 15.53
N LYS A 132 -22.39 -6.21 14.35
CA LYS A 132 -23.82 -6.08 13.99
C LYS A 132 -24.52 -7.44 13.96
N THR A 133 -23.84 -8.46 13.45
CA THR A 133 -24.35 -9.83 13.42
C THR A 133 -24.51 -10.38 14.83
N MET A 134 -23.52 -10.19 15.70
CA MET A 134 -23.56 -10.58 17.10
C MET A 134 -24.68 -9.87 17.87
N GLU A 135 -24.83 -8.55 17.68
CA GLU A 135 -25.93 -7.76 18.26
C GLU A 135 -27.30 -8.34 17.86
N THR A 136 -27.45 -8.74 16.59
CA THR A 136 -28.70 -9.29 16.05
C THR A 136 -29.01 -10.69 16.61
N LEU A 137 -27.99 -11.53 16.80
CA LEU A 137 -28.13 -12.92 17.25
C LEU A 137 -28.19 -13.07 18.77
N MET A 138 -27.67 -12.10 19.53
CA MET A 138 -27.62 -12.11 20.99
C MET A 138 -28.96 -12.40 21.68
N PRO A 139 -30.09 -11.77 21.29
CA PRO A 139 -31.40 -12.06 21.90
C PRO A 139 -31.82 -13.52 21.72
N GLN A 140 -31.46 -14.14 20.60
CA GLN A 140 -31.79 -15.52 20.26
C GLN A 140 -30.89 -16.49 21.05
N ALA A 141 -29.60 -16.17 21.18
CA ALA A 141 -28.67 -16.93 22.02
C ALA A 141 -29.10 -16.95 23.49
N ARG A 142 -29.53 -15.80 24.03
CA ARG A 142 -30.10 -15.71 25.40
C ARG A 142 -31.38 -16.53 25.55
N ALA A 143 -32.27 -16.48 24.56
CA ALA A 143 -33.51 -17.27 24.58
C ALA A 143 -33.26 -18.79 24.53
N LEU A 144 -32.15 -19.23 23.92
CA LEU A 144 -31.71 -20.62 23.89
C LEU A 144 -30.94 -21.05 25.14
N GLY A 145 -30.74 -20.14 26.11
CA GLY A 145 -29.99 -20.42 27.33
C GLY A 145 -28.49 -20.64 27.10
N LEU A 146 -27.93 -20.09 26.01
CA LEU A 146 -26.50 -20.11 25.79
C LEU A 146 -25.80 -19.21 26.81
N ASP A 147 -24.61 -19.62 27.23
CA ASP A 147 -23.77 -18.81 28.10
C ASP A 147 -23.24 -17.58 27.34
N MET A 148 -23.46 -16.42 27.94
CA MET A 148 -23.08 -15.11 27.40
C MET A 148 -22.09 -14.40 28.31
N GLU A 149 -21.56 -15.09 29.33
CA GLU A 149 -20.61 -14.54 30.28
C GLU A 149 -19.31 -14.14 29.55
N GLY A 150 -18.89 -12.88 29.71
CA GLY A 150 -17.70 -12.32 29.07
C GLY A 150 -17.92 -11.70 27.68
N LEU A 151 -19.12 -11.80 27.10
CA LEU A 151 -19.46 -11.07 25.86
C LEU A 151 -19.96 -9.65 26.17
N PRO A 152 -19.61 -8.64 25.35
CA PRO A 152 -20.15 -7.30 25.51
C PRO A 152 -21.66 -7.28 25.32
N ASP A 153 -22.35 -6.37 25.99
CA ASP A 153 -23.78 -6.20 25.79
C ASP A 153 -24.11 -5.46 24.47
N ALA A 154 -25.40 -5.36 24.13
CA ALA A 154 -25.82 -4.74 22.87
C ALA A 154 -25.49 -3.24 22.82
N ALA A 155 -25.54 -2.55 23.96
CA ALA A 155 -25.21 -1.13 24.04
C ALA A 155 -23.70 -0.91 23.88
N GLU A 156 -22.88 -1.76 24.49
CA GLU A 156 -21.43 -1.77 24.35
C GLU A 156 -21.00 -2.06 22.90
N MET A 157 -21.57 -3.09 22.26
CA MET A 157 -21.28 -3.39 20.85
C MET A 157 -21.69 -2.25 19.92
N SER A 158 -22.86 -1.63 20.15
CA SER A 158 -23.32 -0.48 19.37
C SER A 158 -22.42 0.74 19.55
N ALA A 159 -21.94 1.00 20.78
CA ALA A 159 -21.00 2.06 21.07
C ALA A 159 -19.64 1.85 20.37
N VAL A 160 -19.12 0.61 20.38
CA VAL A 160 -17.88 0.26 19.67
C VAL A 160 -18.05 0.39 18.16
N ALA A 161 -19.16 -0.10 17.60
CA ALA A 161 -19.45 0.03 16.17
C ALA A 161 -19.58 1.51 15.75
N GLY A 162 -20.24 2.34 16.55
CA GLY A 162 -20.36 3.77 16.32
C GLY A 162 -19.04 4.54 16.46
N PHE A 163 -18.15 4.09 17.35
CA PHE A 163 -16.78 4.61 17.43
C PHE A 163 -16.02 4.30 16.14
N LEU A 164 -16.05 3.05 15.67
CA LEU A 164 -15.37 2.64 14.44
C LEU A 164 -15.89 3.36 13.19
N GLU A 165 -17.16 3.79 13.16
CA GLU A 165 -17.71 4.60 12.07
C GLU A 165 -17.07 5.98 11.91
N ASN A 166 -16.48 6.51 12.98
CA ASN A 166 -15.93 7.86 13.01
C ASN A 166 -14.39 7.89 13.03
N VAL A 167 -13.74 6.74 13.01
CA VAL A 167 -12.27 6.63 13.05
C VAL A 167 -11.80 5.93 11.79
N ASP A 168 -11.10 6.67 10.94
CA ASP A 168 -10.38 6.09 9.80
C ASP A 168 -9.09 5.44 10.30
N VAL A 169 -9.14 4.12 10.53
CA VAL A 169 -7.95 3.37 10.94
C VAL A 169 -7.21 2.87 9.71
N ALA A 170 -5.98 3.34 9.59
CA ALA A 170 -5.06 2.83 8.58
C ALA A 170 -4.58 1.42 8.96
N LEU A 171 -4.63 0.49 8.00
CA LEU A 171 -4.08 -0.86 8.16
C LEU A 171 -2.56 -0.77 8.41
N VAL A 172 -2.05 -1.50 9.39
CA VAL A 172 -0.61 -1.48 9.72
C VAL A 172 0.01 -2.78 9.26
N VAL A 173 1.11 -2.67 8.52
CA VAL A 173 1.87 -3.83 8.05
C VAL A 173 3.29 -3.78 8.61
N VAL A 174 3.70 -4.91 9.17
CA VAL A 174 5.07 -5.18 9.59
C VAL A 174 5.73 -6.05 8.53
N SER A 175 6.97 -5.72 8.20
CA SER A 175 7.82 -6.53 7.34
C SER A 175 9.07 -6.94 8.10
N GLU A 176 9.45 -8.22 8.00
CA GLU A 176 10.62 -8.77 8.68
C GLU A 176 11.48 -9.61 7.73
N ASP A 177 12.75 -9.78 8.11
CA ASP A 177 13.71 -10.53 7.31
C ASP A 177 13.43 -12.03 7.34
N MET A 178 13.57 -12.65 6.18
CA MET A 178 13.38 -14.09 6.04
C MET A 178 14.51 -14.91 6.68
N ASN A 179 15.69 -14.30 6.86
CA ASN A 179 16.90 -14.97 7.32
C ASN A 179 17.24 -14.68 8.79
N GLY A 180 16.31 -14.06 9.53
CA GLY A 180 16.39 -13.90 10.98
C GLY A 180 17.12 -12.65 11.47
N SER A 181 17.24 -11.60 10.65
CA SER A 181 17.62 -10.27 11.16
C SER A 181 16.60 -9.76 12.19
N ASP A 182 17.09 -9.07 13.22
CA ASP A 182 16.25 -8.40 14.23
C ASP A 182 15.54 -7.16 13.69
N TRP A 183 15.90 -6.68 12.49
CA TRP A 183 15.32 -5.49 11.90
C TRP A 183 13.90 -5.71 11.39
N LYS A 184 13.03 -4.77 11.74
CA LYS A 184 11.66 -4.71 11.25
C LYS A 184 11.39 -3.43 10.48
N ILE A 185 10.42 -3.50 9.58
CA ILE A 185 9.86 -2.33 8.91
C ILE A 185 8.39 -2.24 9.25
N VAL A 186 7.92 -1.05 9.61
CA VAL A 186 6.53 -0.81 9.95
C VAL A 186 6.01 0.44 9.25
N GLY A 187 4.80 0.35 8.72
CA GLY A 187 4.13 1.46 8.08
C GLY A 187 2.62 1.25 8.07
N SER A 188 1.88 2.33 7.93
CA SER A 188 0.45 2.28 7.71
C SER A 188 0.14 2.34 6.20
N LEU A 189 -0.89 1.62 5.80
CA LEU A 189 -1.43 1.56 4.45
C LEU A 189 -2.69 2.40 4.36
N ASN A 190 -2.85 3.10 3.25
CA ASN A 190 -4.11 3.75 2.93
C ASN A 190 -5.05 2.73 2.25
N ASN A 191 -6.21 2.51 2.86
CA ASN A 191 -7.16 1.49 2.43
C ASN A 191 -7.61 1.63 0.97
N GLN A 192 -7.62 2.85 0.41
CA GLN A 192 -8.00 3.09 -0.98
C GLN A 192 -7.02 2.46 -2.01
N TRP A 193 -5.79 2.15 -1.58
CA TRP A 193 -4.71 1.63 -2.43
C TRP A 193 -4.45 0.14 -2.22
N ILE A 194 -5.24 -0.52 -1.36
CA ILE A 194 -5.17 -1.97 -1.13
C ILE A 194 -5.93 -2.67 -2.26
N ALA A 195 -5.30 -3.68 -2.88
CA ALA A 195 -5.96 -4.46 -3.93
C ALA A 195 -7.12 -5.29 -3.36
N PRO A 196 -8.22 -5.49 -4.10
CA PRO A 196 -9.32 -6.33 -3.65
C PRO A 196 -8.87 -7.76 -3.33
N GLY A 197 -9.18 -8.23 -2.13
CA GLY A 197 -8.77 -9.57 -1.66
C GLY A 197 -7.28 -9.71 -1.35
N ALA A 198 -6.54 -8.60 -1.26
CA ALA A 198 -5.16 -8.63 -0.78
C ALA A 198 -5.11 -9.17 0.65
N SER A 199 -4.16 -10.07 0.89
CA SER A 199 -3.80 -10.55 2.21
C SER A 199 -2.32 -10.23 2.44
N PHE A 200 -2.03 -9.68 3.60
CA PHE A 200 -0.66 -9.38 4.03
C PHE A 200 -0.28 -10.41 5.08
N ASP A 201 0.04 -11.60 4.60
CA ASP A 201 0.52 -12.74 5.38
C ASP A 201 1.39 -13.61 4.48
N GLY A 202 2.71 -13.41 4.57
CA GLY A 202 3.71 -14.19 3.83
C GLY A 202 4.66 -13.35 2.99
N TYR A 203 5.30 -13.99 2.02
CA TYR A 203 6.40 -13.40 1.26
C TYR A 203 5.95 -12.29 0.31
N ALA A 204 6.64 -11.16 0.36
CA ALA A 204 6.45 -10.06 -0.55
C ALA A 204 7.74 -9.27 -0.77
N ARG A 205 7.72 -8.45 -1.82
CA ARG A 205 8.70 -7.40 -2.03
C ARG A 205 8.05 -6.05 -1.78
N ILE A 206 8.72 -5.22 -0.99
CA ILE A 206 8.23 -3.89 -0.62
C ILE A 206 9.06 -2.83 -1.33
N VAL A 207 8.40 -1.74 -1.71
CA VAL A 207 9.07 -0.47 -2.00
C VAL A 207 8.51 0.58 -1.06
N ALA A 208 9.37 1.21 -0.28
CA ALA A 208 8.93 2.12 0.78
C ALA A 208 9.93 3.26 1.01
N LYS A 209 9.45 4.40 1.47
CA LYS A 209 10.29 5.55 1.83
C LYS A 209 10.51 5.61 3.32
N VAL A 210 11.76 5.67 3.75
CA VAL A 210 12.10 5.74 5.18
C VAL A 210 11.72 7.09 5.77
N LYS A 211 10.89 7.08 6.81
CA LYS A 211 10.51 8.29 7.57
C LYS A 211 11.44 8.51 8.76
N ARG A 212 11.69 7.46 9.54
CA ARG A 212 12.62 7.49 10.68
C ARG A 212 13.04 6.09 11.10
N THR A 213 14.08 6.05 11.90
CA THR A 213 14.60 4.84 12.55
C THR A 213 14.28 4.88 14.04
N ILE A 214 13.84 3.75 14.59
CA ILE A 214 13.72 3.52 16.03
C ILE A 214 14.90 2.63 16.44
N PRO A 215 15.77 3.10 17.35
CA PRO A 215 16.95 2.35 17.74
C PRO A 215 16.58 1.16 18.64
N ALA A 216 17.50 0.21 18.75
CA ALA A 216 17.40 -0.90 19.70
C ALA A 216 17.15 -0.40 21.13
N GLY A 217 16.31 -1.11 21.89
CA GLY A 217 15.91 -0.76 23.26
C GLY A 217 14.93 0.42 23.36
N SER A 218 14.38 0.91 22.23
CA SER A 218 13.25 1.84 22.19
C SER A 218 12.01 1.14 21.62
N PHE A 219 10.84 1.66 21.98
CA PHE A 219 9.57 1.04 21.59
C PHE A 219 8.79 1.90 20.63
N TYR A 220 8.00 1.28 19.77
CA TYR A 220 7.10 1.94 18.85
C TYR A 220 5.65 1.47 19.07
N PRO A 221 4.73 2.35 19.49
CA PRO A 221 3.34 1.97 19.68
C PRO A 221 2.64 1.79 18.33
N LEU A 222 2.03 0.63 18.10
CA LEU A 222 1.30 0.33 16.87
C LEU A 222 0.08 1.25 16.67
N LEU A 223 -0.60 1.61 17.77
CA LEU A 223 -1.75 2.52 17.76
C LEU A 223 -1.38 4.01 17.55
N SER A 224 -0.10 4.33 17.34
CA SER A 224 0.40 5.71 17.23
C SER A 224 0.68 6.18 15.80
N LEU A 225 0.38 5.32 14.81
CA LEU A 225 0.63 5.57 13.39
C LEU A 225 -0.24 6.72 12.85
N PRO A 226 0.27 7.47 11.86
CA PRO A 226 -0.53 8.49 11.17
C PRO A 226 -1.85 7.89 10.66
N GLY A 227 -2.98 8.51 11.00
CA GLY A 227 -4.34 7.98 10.78
C GLY A 227 -5.04 7.57 12.08
N MET A 228 -4.28 7.06 13.06
CA MET A 228 -4.80 6.55 14.34
C MET A 228 -4.44 7.45 15.52
N ASN A 229 -4.37 8.78 15.37
CA ASN A 229 -3.87 9.68 16.44
C ASN A 229 -4.81 9.76 17.67
N VAL A 230 -4.88 8.70 18.46
CA VAL A 230 -5.61 8.63 19.73
C VAL A 230 -4.81 9.32 20.84
N ASN A 231 -3.48 9.32 20.73
CA ASN A 231 -2.57 9.81 21.77
C ASN A 231 -1.93 11.17 21.45
N SER A 232 -1.74 11.99 22.50
CA SER A 232 -1.02 13.26 22.38
C SER A 232 0.45 13.04 21.98
N ARG A 233 1.10 14.05 21.38
CA ARG A 233 2.53 13.97 21.02
C ARG A 233 3.43 13.73 22.23
N ALA A 234 3.08 14.28 23.39
CA ALA A 234 3.84 14.08 24.62
C ALA A 234 3.74 12.63 25.10
N GLU A 235 2.53 12.06 25.05
CA GLU A 235 2.27 10.69 25.45
C GLU A 235 2.99 9.69 24.55
N ARG A 236 2.98 9.91 23.23
CA ARG A 236 3.74 9.07 22.28
C ARG A 236 5.24 9.05 22.58
N ARG A 237 5.85 10.19 22.87
CA ARG A 237 7.27 10.27 23.23
C ARG A 237 7.60 9.61 24.56
N ARG A 238 6.66 9.63 25.50
CA ARG A 238 6.79 8.94 26.78
C ARG A 238 6.75 7.43 26.56
N GLN A 239 5.76 6.95 25.81
CA GLN A 239 5.60 5.54 25.45
C GLN A 239 6.79 5.00 24.65
N GLU A 240 7.37 5.79 23.73
CA GLU A 240 8.58 5.37 22.99
C GLU A 240 9.80 5.12 23.92
N ARG A 241 9.85 5.76 25.10
CA ARG A 241 10.94 5.63 26.08
C ARG A 241 10.67 4.62 27.18
N GLU A 242 9.45 4.62 27.71
CA GLU A 242 9.05 3.79 28.85
C GLU A 242 8.60 2.39 28.38
N GLY A 243 8.19 2.25 27.11
CA GLY A 243 7.68 1.00 26.58
C GLY A 243 6.29 0.65 27.13
N PRO A 244 5.88 -0.63 27.03
CA PRO A 244 4.60 -1.10 27.54
C PRO A 244 4.53 -0.98 29.07
N ALA A 245 3.40 -0.49 29.60
CA ALA A 245 3.22 -0.27 31.03
C ALA A 245 2.95 -1.57 31.81
N ASN A 246 2.46 -2.61 31.13
CA ASN A 246 2.15 -3.91 31.68
C ASN A 246 2.37 -5.00 30.62
N ASP A 247 2.31 -6.27 31.02
CA ASP A 247 2.54 -7.40 30.11
C ASP A 247 1.44 -7.54 29.04
N ALA A 248 0.21 -7.13 29.34
CA ALA A 248 -0.90 -7.19 28.38
C ALA A 248 -0.72 -6.20 27.22
N ASP A 249 -0.05 -5.07 27.47
CA ASP A 249 0.19 -4.04 26.48
C ASP A 249 1.37 -4.37 25.56
N LYS A 250 2.21 -5.37 25.88
CA LYS A 250 3.43 -5.69 25.11
C LYS A 250 3.16 -5.92 23.63
N GLU A 251 2.05 -6.56 23.31
CA GLU A 251 1.64 -6.89 21.93
C GLU A 251 1.24 -5.65 21.10
N LEU A 252 1.05 -4.49 21.74
CA LEU A 252 0.72 -3.22 21.09
C LEU A 252 1.99 -2.38 20.77
N PHE A 253 3.17 -2.89 21.10
CA PHE A 253 4.45 -2.24 20.87
C PHE A 253 5.37 -3.10 20.04
N LEU A 254 6.14 -2.46 19.16
CA LEU A 254 7.29 -3.06 18.51
C LEU A 254 8.57 -2.52 19.15
N GLU A 255 9.46 -3.41 19.56
CA GLU A 255 10.79 -3.02 20.01
C GLU A 255 11.70 -2.82 18.78
N GLY A 256 12.55 -1.79 18.81
CA GLY A 256 13.60 -1.61 17.81
C GLY A 256 14.70 -2.67 17.93
N PRO A 257 15.53 -2.85 16.88
CA PRO A 257 15.71 -1.91 15.76
C PRO A 257 14.62 -2.02 14.70
N LEU A 258 14.04 -0.89 14.30
CA LEU A 258 13.04 -0.87 13.23
C LEU A 258 13.03 0.44 12.42
N LEU A 259 12.60 0.34 11.16
CA LEU A 259 12.35 1.48 10.29
C LEU A 259 10.86 1.76 10.20
N ILE A 260 10.49 3.03 10.36
CA ILE A 260 9.14 3.51 10.08
C ILE A 260 9.13 4.06 8.66
N VAL A 261 8.22 3.57 7.83
CA VAL A 261 8.19 3.87 6.40
C VAL A 261 6.82 4.36 5.93
N ASP A 262 6.84 5.02 4.77
CA ASP A 262 5.68 5.13 3.89
C ASP A 262 5.78 4.07 2.82
N TYR A 263 4.87 3.09 2.83
CA TYR A 263 4.81 2.11 1.75
C TYR A 263 4.37 2.81 0.46
N LEU A 264 5.13 2.60 -0.61
CA LEU A 264 4.72 2.90 -1.98
C LEU A 264 4.04 1.67 -2.60
N ALA A 265 4.65 0.50 -2.43
CA ALA A 265 4.16 -0.74 -3.01
C ALA A 265 4.47 -1.94 -2.10
N ILE A 266 3.58 -2.92 -2.11
CA ILE A 266 3.80 -4.28 -1.61
C ILE A 266 3.33 -5.23 -2.72
N TYR A 267 4.21 -6.10 -3.20
CA TYR A 267 3.91 -6.94 -4.37
C TYR A 267 4.61 -8.30 -4.33
N THR A 268 4.14 -9.19 -5.21
CA THR A 268 4.71 -10.51 -5.48
C THR A 268 5.08 -10.65 -6.96
#